data_AF-A0A841TFS1-F1
#
_entry.id   AF-A0A841TFS1-F1
#
_cell.length_a   1.000
_cell.length_b   1.000
_cell.length_c   1.000
_cell.angle_alpha   90.00
_cell.angle_beta   90.00
_cell.angle_gamma   90.00
#
_symmetry.space_group_name_H-M   'P 1'
#
loop_
_entity.id
_entity.type
_entity.pdbx_description
1 polymer ?
#
loop_
_entity_poly.entity_id
_entity_poly.type
_entity_poly.pdbx_seq_one_letter_code
_entity_poly.pdbx_strand_id
1 'polypeptide(L)'
;MKIKRNDSCPCGSGKKYKKCCISKKFDWHITEEGNIVRSIPIDIPEFGEFLNDQKIEFNKIFGRDPGPNDPLFFQQYLTSIDQYQDEFIQIMREVGISEEYIYAYKATGRIVTEDNMDFLTDVEYQEWSNAVQEYFTLNSLDGSGQDSDESTINLLEELERCCFLVGMIVNQCGLIESLDEEGIHLTQRDYILYCLTKTLKTLKAIISQLVNMLPEDSLNLLRSIYENYLNIIFIIHKPTKIEDLVGAKIGLENGTHEYARNSKGQINKRVIYDKKTGKEYEGHISNYAMSKTSDYEIDVLIFDLFYDYLSSFTHPNISSLGHYVTDNKFDPFKEEILIEDIAIMCIFIVAFILDEIVNIELGEVISGDITTFLHRVKPKLVNYAIPEGHAMKIIKIYDLFKERSRMILERYSGSQ
;
A
#
# COMPACT_ATOMS: atom_id res chain seq x y z
N MET A 1 -30.60 -9.55 26.20
CA MET A 1 -32.06 -9.34 26.43
C MET A 1 -32.70 -8.64 25.22
N LYS A 2 -34.04 -8.61 25.08
CA LYS A 2 -34.75 -7.83 24.03
C LYS A 2 -35.30 -6.51 24.56
N ILE A 3 -35.39 -5.48 23.71
CA ILE A 3 -36.00 -4.17 24.01
C ILE A 3 -37.52 -4.32 24.25
N LYS A 4 -38.09 -3.61 25.24
CA LYS A 4 -39.53 -3.73 25.55
C LYS A 4 -40.36 -2.79 24.67
N ARG A 5 -41.59 -3.22 24.36
CA ARG A 5 -42.51 -2.54 23.41
C ARG A 5 -42.77 -1.05 23.73
N ASN A 6 -42.70 -0.64 24.99
CA ASN A 6 -43.00 0.74 25.42
C ASN A 6 -41.77 1.64 25.56
N ASP A 7 -40.56 1.10 25.45
CA ASP A 7 -39.29 1.80 25.60
C ASP A 7 -39.04 2.72 24.37
N SER A 8 -38.10 3.65 24.48
CA SER A 8 -37.65 4.45 23.32
C SER A 8 -36.99 3.55 22.27
N CYS A 9 -37.20 3.85 20.99
CA CYS A 9 -36.60 3.06 19.91
C CYS A 9 -35.09 3.36 19.78
N PRO A 10 -34.19 2.35 19.72
CA PRO A 10 -32.75 2.58 19.66
C PRO A 10 -32.24 3.36 18.44
N CYS A 11 -33.03 3.44 17.35
CA CYS A 11 -32.67 4.15 16.11
C CYS A 11 -32.73 5.69 16.18
N GLY A 12 -32.71 6.29 17.37
CA GLY A 12 -32.72 7.76 17.54
C GLY A 12 -34.04 8.48 17.21
N SER A 13 -35.02 7.82 16.57
CA SER A 13 -36.25 8.44 16.04
C SER A 13 -37.19 9.13 17.03
N GLY A 14 -36.90 9.09 18.33
CA GLY A 14 -37.76 9.60 19.42
C GLY A 14 -39.08 8.83 19.62
N LYS A 15 -39.43 7.92 18.71
CA LYS A 15 -40.64 7.08 18.78
C LYS A 15 -40.45 5.98 19.84
N LYS A 16 -41.55 5.48 20.40
CA LYS A 16 -41.53 4.22 21.18
C LYS A 16 -41.27 3.04 20.25
N TYR A 17 -40.51 2.04 20.68
CA TYR A 17 -40.10 0.89 19.84
C TYR A 17 -41.29 0.25 19.11
N LYS A 18 -42.43 0.05 19.78
CA LYS A 18 -43.65 -0.49 19.15
C LYS A 18 -44.34 0.37 18.07
N LYS A 19 -43.82 1.56 17.78
CA LYS A 19 -44.30 2.51 16.76
C LYS A 19 -43.19 2.88 15.76
N CYS A 20 -42.13 2.08 15.70
CA CYS A 20 -40.98 2.24 14.82
C CYS A 20 -40.46 0.83 14.50
N CYS A 21 -39.20 0.50 14.78
CA CYS A 21 -38.52 -0.72 14.32
C CYS A 21 -39.12 -2.08 14.76
N ILE A 22 -40.18 -2.16 15.57
CA ILE A 22 -40.77 -3.45 15.99
C ILE A 22 -41.35 -4.27 14.82
N SER A 23 -41.65 -3.62 13.70
CA SER A 23 -42.27 -4.23 12.51
C SER A 23 -41.31 -4.31 11.32
N LYS A 24 -40.00 -4.13 11.56
CA LYS A 24 -38.95 -4.27 10.57
C LYS A 24 -38.39 -5.71 10.61
N LYS A 25 -37.69 -6.15 9.55
CA LYS A 25 -37.15 -7.52 9.39
C LYS A 25 -35.90 -7.79 10.27
N PHE A 26 -35.71 -7.05 11.36
CA PHE A 26 -34.57 -7.18 12.28
C PHE A 26 -34.99 -6.93 13.75
N ASP A 27 -34.22 -7.47 14.69
CA ASP A 27 -34.44 -7.32 16.12
C ASP A 27 -33.39 -6.40 16.78
N TRP A 28 -33.76 -5.73 17.88
CA TRP A 28 -32.81 -5.06 18.77
C TRP A 28 -32.56 -5.88 20.03
N HIS A 29 -31.29 -6.17 20.29
CA HIS A 29 -30.81 -6.94 21.43
C HIS A 29 -29.91 -6.08 22.34
N ILE A 30 -29.84 -6.47 23.60
CA ILE A 30 -28.86 -6.00 24.60
C ILE A 30 -27.93 -7.17 24.89
N THR A 31 -26.61 -6.99 24.77
CA THR A 31 -25.60 -8.01 25.13
C THR A 31 -25.50 -8.20 26.65
N GLU A 32 -24.68 -9.15 27.11
CA GLU A 32 -24.44 -9.35 28.54
C GLU A 32 -23.66 -8.17 29.19
N GLU A 33 -22.88 -7.47 28.37
CA GLU A 33 -22.15 -6.24 28.73
C GLU A 33 -23.06 -4.99 28.78
N GLY A 34 -24.31 -5.10 28.33
CA GLY A 34 -25.25 -3.98 28.24
C GLY A 34 -25.26 -3.24 26.90
N ASN A 35 -24.41 -3.62 25.93
CA ASN A 35 -24.33 -2.99 24.62
C ASN A 35 -25.60 -3.26 23.79
N ILE A 36 -26.17 -2.24 23.12
CA ILE A 36 -27.34 -2.40 22.25
C ILE A 36 -26.87 -2.73 20.83
N VAL A 37 -27.28 -3.89 20.31
CA VAL A 37 -26.87 -4.41 18.99
C VAL A 37 -28.08 -4.76 18.13
N ARG A 38 -27.94 -4.60 16.81
CA ARG A 38 -28.95 -5.02 15.82
C ARG A 38 -28.68 -6.46 15.40
N SER A 39 -29.71 -7.29 15.39
CA SER A 39 -29.67 -8.66 14.88
C SER A 39 -30.44 -8.73 13.57
N ILE A 40 -29.75 -9.09 12.48
CA ILE A 40 -30.32 -9.22 11.13
C ILE A 40 -30.26 -10.71 10.74
N PRO A 41 -31.38 -11.35 10.38
CA PRO A 41 -31.36 -12.70 9.83
C PRO A 41 -30.78 -12.68 8.42
N ILE A 42 -29.75 -13.50 8.17
CA ILE A 42 -29.21 -13.77 6.83
C ILE A 42 -29.72 -15.14 6.43
N ASP A 43 -30.77 -15.17 5.61
CA ASP A 43 -31.46 -16.38 5.13
C ASP A 43 -31.32 -16.45 3.60
N ILE A 44 -30.05 -16.50 3.16
CA ILE A 44 -29.62 -16.48 1.76
C ILE A 44 -28.74 -17.73 1.57
N PRO A 45 -29.19 -18.76 0.83
CA PRO A 45 -28.43 -20.01 0.64
C PRO A 45 -27.01 -19.77 0.11
N GLU A 46 -26.88 -18.85 -0.84
CA GLU A 46 -25.65 -18.44 -1.50
C GLU A 46 -24.64 -17.81 -0.52
N PHE A 47 -25.08 -17.30 0.63
CA PHE A 47 -24.19 -16.80 1.68
C PHE A 47 -23.43 -17.95 2.37
N GLY A 48 -24.05 -19.13 2.49
CA GLY A 48 -23.37 -20.33 2.99
C GLY A 48 -22.27 -20.81 2.04
N GLU A 49 -22.49 -20.70 0.74
CA GLU A 49 -21.51 -20.98 -0.30
C GLU A 49 -20.38 -19.93 -0.29
N PHE A 50 -20.72 -18.64 -0.23
CA PHE A 50 -19.74 -17.55 -0.06
C PHE A 50 -18.83 -17.74 1.16
N LEU A 51 -19.36 -18.10 2.33
CA LEU A 51 -18.55 -18.37 3.53
C LEU A 51 -17.57 -19.54 3.33
N ASN A 52 -17.99 -20.56 2.58
CA ASN A 52 -17.14 -21.69 2.21
C ASN A 52 -16.07 -21.28 1.19
N ASP A 53 -16.40 -20.46 0.21
CA ASP A 53 -15.46 -19.99 -0.81
C ASP A 53 -14.43 -19.01 -0.23
N GLN A 54 -14.83 -18.14 0.70
CA GLN A 54 -13.88 -17.36 1.52
C GLN A 54 -12.93 -18.27 2.30
N LYS A 55 -13.42 -19.38 2.86
CA LYS A 55 -12.57 -20.36 3.53
C LYS A 55 -11.61 -21.06 2.55
N ILE A 56 -12.06 -21.42 1.35
CA ILE A 56 -11.23 -22.05 0.32
C ILE A 56 -10.15 -21.09 -0.16
N GLU A 57 -10.48 -19.84 -0.49
CA GLU A 57 -9.50 -18.84 -0.92
C GLU A 57 -8.53 -18.47 0.22
N PHE A 58 -9.01 -18.36 1.47
CA PHE A 58 -8.13 -18.19 2.63
C PHE A 58 -7.14 -19.37 2.76
N ASN A 59 -7.60 -20.61 2.64
CA ASN A 59 -6.75 -21.80 2.73
C ASN A 59 -5.76 -21.91 1.53
N LYS A 60 -6.19 -21.54 0.33
CA LYS A 60 -5.38 -21.45 -0.89
C LYS A 60 -4.32 -20.34 -0.85
N ILE A 61 -4.55 -19.26 -0.09
CA ILE A 61 -3.62 -18.13 0.06
C ILE A 61 -2.67 -18.33 1.26
N PHE A 62 -3.16 -18.84 2.39
CA PHE A 62 -2.39 -18.95 3.65
C PHE A 62 -2.04 -20.39 4.07
N GLY A 63 -2.37 -21.40 3.27
CA GLY A 63 -2.06 -22.82 3.51
C GLY A 63 -2.79 -23.48 4.69
N ARG A 64 -3.73 -22.78 5.32
CA ARG A 64 -4.42 -23.20 6.56
C ARG A 64 -5.87 -22.76 6.62
N ASP A 65 -6.64 -23.37 7.50
CA ASP A 65 -7.97 -22.86 7.85
C ASP A 65 -7.88 -21.55 8.67
N PRO A 66 -8.88 -20.65 8.56
CA PRO A 66 -8.99 -19.45 9.40
C PRO A 66 -9.36 -19.83 10.84
N GLY A 67 -8.73 -19.14 11.79
CA GLY A 67 -9.00 -19.21 13.22
C GLY A 67 -9.95 -18.10 13.71
N PRO A 68 -10.27 -18.07 15.01
CA PRO A 68 -11.31 -17.20 15.56
C PRO A 68 -11.00 -15.69 15.53
N ASN A 69 -9.74 -15.32 15.23
CA ASN A 69 -9.28 -13.93 15.14
C ASN A 69 -8.89 -13.51 13.71
N ASP A 70 -8.98 -14.41 12.72
CA ASP A 70 -8.74 -14.07 11.32
C ASP A 70 -9.95 -13.31 10.74
N PRO A 71 -9.75 -12.30 9.87
CA PRO A 71 -10.85 -11.54 9.29
C PRO A 71 -11.61 -12.35 8.24
N LEU A 72 -12.95 -12.28 8.28
CA LEU A 72 -13.81 -12.94 7.29
C LEU A 72 -13.63 -12.38 5.87
N PHE A 73 -13.38 -11.09 5.75
CA PHE A 73 -13.13 -10.37 4.50
C PHE A 73 -11.66 -9.94 4.43
N PHE A 74 -10.75 -10.92 4.32
CA PHE A 74 -9.30 -10.67 4.35
C PHE A 74 -8.78 -9.81 3.18
N GLN A 75 -9.58 -9.60 2.13
CA GLN A 75 -9.30 -8.72 1.00
C GLN A 75 -9.26 -7.23 1.41
N GLN A 76 -9.83 -6.85 2.56
CA GLN A 76 -9.83 -5.48 3.11
C GLN A 76 -8.43 -4.85 3.32
N TYR A 77 -7.35 -5.62 3.14
CA TYR A 77 -5.97 -5.13 3.21
C TYR A 77 -5.47 -4.54 1.88
N LEU A 78 -6.11 -4.83 0.74
CA LEU A 78 -5.90 -4.12 -0.52
C LEU A 78 -6.47 -2.71 -0.45
N THR A 79 -7.79 -2.68 -0.33
CA THR A 79 -8.68 -1.60 -0.72
C THR A 79 -9.21 -0.92 0.54
N SER A 80 -9.07 0.40 0.67
CA SER A 80 -9.76 1.11 1.75
C SER A 80 -11.28 1.01 1.60
N ILE A 81 -12.02 1.25 2.67
CA ILE A 81 -13.50 1.28 2.60
C ILE A 81 -13.96 2.32 1.56
N ASP A 82 -13.22 3.40 1.39
CA ASP A 82 -13.47 4.47 0.41
C ASP A 82 -13.18 4.00 -1.02
N GLN A 83 -12.05 3.32 -1.25
CA GLN A 83 -11.73 2.75 -2.57
C GLN A 83 -12.76 1.70 -3.00
N TYR A 84 -13.21 0.85 -2.08
CA TYR A 84 -14.25 -0.16 -2.36
C TYR A 84 -15.60 0.50 -2.69
N GLN A 85 -15.92 1.64 -2.06
CA GLN A 85 -17.09 2.43 -2.44
C GLN A 85 -16.94 3.02 -3.85
N ASP A 86 -15.77 3.53 -4.22
CA ASP A 86 -15.54 4.12 -5.55
C ASP A 86 -15.50 3.06 -6.67
N GLU A 87 -14.92 1.88 -6.44
CA GLU A 87 -15.03 0.70 -7.32
C GLU A 87 -16.51 0.28 -7.49
N PHE A 88 -17.25 0.17 -6.38
CA PHE A 88 -18.66 -0.22 -6.42
C PHE A 88 -19.54 0.83 -7.11
N ILE A 89 -19.23 2.12 -6.94
CA ILE A 89 -19.87 3.24 -7.66
C ILE A 89 -19.64 3.13 -9.17
N GLN A 90 -18.45 2.74 -9.62
CA GLN A 90 -18.18 2.52 -11.04
C GLN A 90 -19.00 1.35 -11.59
N ILE A 91 -19.07 0.21 -10.89
CA ILE A 91 -19.94 -0.91 -11.24
C ILE A 91 -21.42 -0.47 -11.32
N MET A 92 -21.88 0.37 -10.38
CA MET A 92 -23.25 0.91 -10.40
C MET A 92 -23.54 1.71 -11.69
N ARG A 93 -22.57 2.48 -12.21
CA ARG A 93 -22.70 3.19 -13.50
C ARG A 93 -22.79 2.23 -14.68
N GLU A 94 -21.91 1.24 -14.71
CA GLU A 94 -21.81 0.26 -15.81
C GLU A 94 -23.10 -0.58 -15.94
N VAL A 95 -23.74 -0.94 -14.83
CA VAL A 95 -25.04 -1.63 -14.84
C VAL A 95 -26.24 -0.68 -15.02
N GLY A 96 -26.00 0.63 -15.20
CA GLY A 96 -27.02 1.63 -15.51
C GLY A 96 -27.90 2.08 -14.34
N ILE A 97 -27.40 2.03 -13.11
CA ILE A 97 -28.10 2.62 -11.96
C ILE A 97 -28.03 4.15 -12.05
N SER A 98 -29.17 4.81 -11.84
CA SER A 98 -29.27 6.27 -11.95
C SER A 98 -28.42 7.00 -10.90
N GLU A 99 -27.76 8.08 -11.31
CA GLU A 99 -26.80 8.82 -10.47
C GLU A 99 -27.39 9.34 -9.15
N GLU A 100 -28.70 9.61 -9.06
CA GLU A 100 -29.35 10.00 -7.80
C GLU A 100 -29.27 8.91 -6.72
N TYR A 101 -29.23 7.63 -7.10
CA TYR A 101 -29.07 6.50 -6.21
C TYR A 101 -27.59 6.20 -5.91
N ILE A 102 -26.70 6.47 -6.87
CA ILE A 102 -25.25 6.42 -6.68
C ILE A 102 -24.80 7.50 -5.67
N TYR A 103 -25.34 8.71 -5.80
CA TYR A 103 -25.15 9.80 -4.84
C TYR A 103 -25.68 9.43 -3.45
N ALA A 104 -26.91 8.89 -3.37
CA ALA A 104 -27.49 8.46 -2.10
C ALA A 104 -26.72 7.29 -1.45
N TYR A 105 -26.14 6.38 -2.25
CA TYR A 105 -25.19 5.37 -1.78
C TYR A 105 -23.93 6.05 -1.22
N LYS A 106 -23.25 6.93 -1.97
CA LYS A 106 -22.02 7.60 -1.51
C LYS A 106 -22.25 8.45 -0.25
N ALA A 107 -23.43 9.05 -0.10
CA ALA A 107 -23.80 9.87 1.06
C ALA A 107 -24.20 9.06 2.32
N THR A 108 -24.58 7.79 2.20
CA THR A 108 -25.16 7.02 3.33
C THR A 108 -24.64 5.60 3.52
N GLY A 109 -23.82 5.09 2.59
CA GLY A 109 -23.32 3.71 2.56
C GLY A 109 -24.40 2.66 2.25
N ARG A 110 -25.55 3.03 1.67
CA ARG A 110 -26.75 2.17 1.58
C ARG A 110 -27.27 2.04 0.15
N ILE A 111 -27.36 0.81 -0.31
CA ILE A 111 -28.16 0.39 -1.46
C ILE A 111 -29.57 0.10 -0.93
N VAL A 112 -30.61 0.76 -1.45
CA VAL A 112 -32.00 0.53 -1.01
C VAL A 112 -32.82 -0.05 -2.16
N THR A 113 -33.48 -1.18 -1.89
CA THR A 113 -34.35 -1.90 -2.83
C THR A 113 -35.68 -2.25 -2.15
N GLU A 114 -36.69 -2.66 -2.94
CA GLU A 114 -37.99 -3.09 -2.39
C GLU A 114 -37.84 -4.29 -1.44
N ASP A 115 -36.94 -5.23 -1.73
CA ASP A 115 -36.65 -6.38 -0.86
C ASP A 115 -36.04 -5.96 0.48
N ASN A 116 -35.12 -4.99 0.45
CA ASN A 116 -34.25 -4.66 1.57
C ASN A 116 -34.73 -3.48 2.43
N MET A 117 -35.67 -2.64 1.97
CA MET A 117 -36.10 -1.42 2.68
C MET A 117 -36.70 -1.68 4.08
N ASP A 118 -37.17 -2.90 4.33
CA ASP A 118 -37.64 -3.37 5.63
C ASP A 118 -36.53 -3.75 6.62
N PHE A 119 -35.25 -3.71 6.22
CA PHE A 119 -34.10 -3.83 7.11
C PHE A 119 -33.56 -2.45 7.57
N LEU A 120 -34.00 -1.35 6.95
CA LEU A 120 -33.70 0.01 7.39
C LEU A 120 -34.68 0.50 8.45
N THR A 121 -34.19 1.26 9.42
CA THR A 121 -35.01 2.05 10.35
C THR A 121 -35.68 3.21 9.61
N ASP A 122 -36.75 3.78 10.18
CA ASP A 122 -37.43 4.97 9.65
C ASP A 122 -36.48 6.16 9.43
N VAL A 123 -35.38 6.24 10.20
CA VAL A 123 -34.40 7.34 10.14
C VAL A 123 -33.40 7.09 9.00
N GLU A 124 -32.83 5.89 8.92
CA GLU A 124 -31.86 5.53 7.87
C GLU A 124 -32.47 5.58 6.45
N TYR A 125 -33.76 5.25 6.33
CA TYR A 125 -34.51 5.41 5.08
C TYR A 125 -34.76 6.89 4.75
N GLN A 126 -35.04 7.75 5.74
CA GLN A 126 -35.22 9.18 5.52
C GLN A 126 -33.89 9.87 5.17
N GLU A 127 -32.77 9.46 5.78
CA GLU A 127 -31.42 9.91 5.42
C GLU A 127 -31.12 9.63 3.94
N TRP A 128 -31.35 8.39 3.50
CA TRP A 128 -31.17 7.99 2.09
C TRP A 128 -32.12 8.76 1.15
N SER A 129 -33.40 8.85 1.51
CA SER A 129 -34.40 9.60 0.73
C SER A 129 -34.11 11.10 0.66
N ASN A 130 -33.41 11.68 1.63
CA ASN A 130 -32.97 13.07 1.59
C ASN A 130 -31.80 13.25 0.61
N ALA A 131 -30.82 12.34 0.63
CA ALA A 131 -29.67 12.39 -0.29
C ALA A 131 -30.09 12.25 -1.77
N VAL A 132 -31.09 11.42 -2.08
CA VAL A 132 -31.70 11.36 -3.43
C VAL A 132 -32.27 12.73 -3.87
N GLN A 133 -32.88 13.50 -2.96
CA GLN A 133 -33.42 14.83 -3.28
C GLN A 133 -32.33 15.91 -3.32
N GLU A 134 -31.26 15.75 -2.54
CA GLU A 134 -30.09 16.63 -2.55
C GLU A 134 -29.38 16.58 -3.91
N TYR A 135 -29.22 15.38 -4.48
CA TYR A 135 -28.71 15.20 -5.85
C TYR A 135 -29.45 16.07 -6.89
N PHE A 136 -30.79 15.98 -6.93
CA PHE A 136 -31.61 16.79 -7.85
C PHE A 136 -31.59 18.29 -7.55
N THR A 137 -31.16 18.68 -6.35
CA THR A 137 -30.96 20.08 -5.96
C THR A 137 -29.58 20.61 -6.42
N LEU A 138 -28.58 19.73 -6.53
CA LEU A 138 -27.20 20.08 -6.88
C LEU A 138 -26.89 19.96 -8.38
N ASN A 139 -27.35 18.90 -9.06
CA ASN A 139 -26.99 18.60 -10.45
C ASN A 139 -27.78 19.44 -11.48
N SER A 140 -27.62 20.76 -11.39
CA SER A 140 -28.02 21.73 -12.42
C SER A 140 -26.90 22.03 -13.44
N LEU A 141 -25.75 21.34 -13.35
CA LEU A 141 -24.53 21.52 -14.16
C LEU A 141 -23.78 20.16 -14.32
N ASP A 142 -23.36 19.81 -15.54
CA ASP A 142 -22.64 18.56 -15.93
C ASP A 142 -21.12 18.59 -15.55
N GLY A 143 -20.22 17.59 -15.69
CA GLY A 143 -20.15 16.24 -16.34
C GLY A 143 -18.78 16.07 -17.07
N SER A 144 -18.11 14.92 -17.29
CA SER A 144 -18.28 13.47 -16.99
C SER A 144 -16.90 12.74 -17.04
N GLY A 145 -16.81 11.39 -16.94
CA GLY A 145 -15.56 10.58 -16.91
C GLY A 145 -15.29 9.65 -18.13
N GLN A 146 -14.24 8.79 -18.07
CA GLN A 146 -13.76 7.87 -19.15
C GLN A 146 -13.18 6.52 -18.64
N ASP A 147 -13.00 5.55 -19.55
CA ASP A 147 -12.64 4.12 -19.31
C ASP A 147 -11.13 3.79 -19.43
N SER A 148 -10.70 2.57 -19.04
CA SER A 148 -9.30 2.09 -19.02
C SER A 148 -9.07 0.69 -19.65
N ASP A 149 -7.80 0.26 -19.82
CA ASP A 149 -7.41 -0.95 -20.57
C ASP A 149 -7.12 -2.21 -19.72
N GLU A 150 -7.39 -3.38 -20.32
CA GLU A 150 -7.23 -4.72 -19.71
C GLU A 150 -5.76 -5.06 -19.36
N SER A 151 -4.78 -4.58 -20.14
CA SER A 151 -3.36 -4.87 -19.89
C SER A 151 -2.81 -4.10 -18.68
N THR A 152 -3.26 -2.85 -18.49
CA THR A 152 -2.93 -2.01 -17.34
C THR A 152 -3.45 -2.61 -16.03
N ILE A 153 -4.71 -3.09 -16.02
CA ILE A 153 -5.36 -3.73 -14.86
C ILE A 153 -4.51 -4.91 -14.34
N ASN A 154 -4.03 -5.77 -15.25
CA ASN A 154 -3.22 -6.94 -14.91
C ASN A 154 -1.87 -6.60 -14.21
N LEU A 155 -1.34 -5.38 -14.39
CA LEU A 155 -0.12 -4.92 -13.72
C LEU A 155 -0.42 -4.22 -12.38
N LEU A 156 -1.56 -3.52 -12.26
CA LEU A 156 -2.01 -2.96 -11.00
C LEU A 156 -2.37 -4.07 -9.98
N GLU A 157 -3.04 -5.14 -10.42
CA GLU A 157 -3.24 -6.35 -9.60
C GLU A 157 -1.92 -6.96 -9.10
N GLU A 158 -0.83 -6.86 -9.86
CA GLU A 158 0.48 -7.41 -9.48
C GLU A 158 1.21 -6.50 -8.46
N LEU A 159 0.94 -5.18 -8.49
CA LEU A 159 1.32 -4.26 -7.41
C LEU A 159 0.51 -4.44 -6.12
N GLU A 160 -0.76 -4.77 -6.24
CA GLU A 160 -1.61 -5.11 -5.09
C GLU A 160 -1.11 -6.37 -4.39
N ARG A 161 -0.69 -7.39 -5.17
CA ARG A 161 0.00 -8.58 -4.65
C ARG A 161 1.33 -8.26 -3.97
N CYS A 162 2.07 -7.25 -4.46
CA CYS A 162 3.24 -6.70 -3.75
C CYS A 162 2.85 -6.06 -2.40
N CYS A 163 1.77 -5.27 -2.38
CA CYS A 163 1.27 -4.61 -1.16
C CYS A 163 0.80 -5.62 -0.11
N PHE A 164 0.09 -6.68 -0.51
CA PHE A 164 -0.32 -7.77 0.37
C PHE A 164 0.87 -8.37 1.13
N LEU A 165 1.90 -8.83 0.40
CA LEU A 165 3.03 -9.52 1.01
C LEU A 165 3.85 -8.60 1.93
N VAL A 166 4.18 -7.38 1.48
CA VAL A 166 4.90 -6.41 2.32
C VAL A 166 4.06 -6.01 3.56
N GLY A 167 2.75 -5.86 3.40
CA GLY A 167 1.83 -5.59 4.51
C GLY A 167 1.75 -6.74 5.51
N MET A 168 1.73 -7.99 5.04
CA MET A 168 1.73 -9.18 5.89
C MET A 168 3.03 -9.32 6.68
N ILE A 169 4.19 -9.11 6.04
CA ILE A 169 5.50 -9.11 6.71
C ILE A 169 5.54 -8.04 7.80
N VAL A 170 5.13 -6.81 7.50
CA VAL A 170 5.08 -5.71 8.48
C VAL A 170 4.12 -6.03 9.64
N ASN A 171 2.95 -6.59 9.37
CA ASN A 171 1.97 -6.91 10.41
C ASN A 171 2.38 -8.08 11.32
N GLN A 172 3.04 -9.11 10.77
CA GLN A 172 3.46 -10.29 11.55
C GLN A 172 4.81 -10.10 12.26
N CYS A 173 5.76 -9.38 11.64
CA CYS A 173 7.12 -9.23 12.16
C CYS A 173 7.36 -7.88 12.88
N GLY A 174 6.54 -6.86 12.62
CA GLY A 174 6.74 -5.44 12.99
C GLY A 174 6.60 -5.05 14.46
N LEU A 175 6.63 -6.00 15.40
CA LEU A 175 6.66 -5.68 16.83
C LEU A 175 8.07 -5.19 17.21
N ILE A 176 8.17 -3.92 17.57
CA ILE A 176 9.40 -3.32 18.11
C ILE A 176 9.43 -3.55 19.62
N GLU A 177 10.22 -4.51 20.08
CA GLU A 177 10.32 -4.88 21.50
C GLU A 177 11.11 -3.84 22.33
N SER A 178 11.93 -3.01 21.68
CA SER A 178 12.81 -1.99 22.29
C SER A 178 12.16 -0.62 22.48
N LEU A 179 10.85 -0.59 22.76
CA LEU A 179 10.10 0.63 23.11
C LEU A 179 9.94 0.74 24.64
N ASP A 180 11.05 1.02 25.33
CA ASP A 180 11.10 1.19 26.79
C ASP A 180 11.17 2.67 27.25
N GLU A 181 11.34 2.89 28.56
CA GLU A 181 11.43 4.23 29.16
C GLU A 181 12.81 4.91 28.97
N GLU A 182 13.84 4.20 28.50
CA GLU A 182 15.18 4.76 28.27
C GLU A 182 15.36 5.30 26.83
N GLY A 183 14.70 4.71 25.83
CA GLY A 183 14.52 5.35 24.52
C GLY A 183 14.45 4.40 23.31
N ILE A 184 14.31 4.98 22.11
CA ILE A 184 14.17 4.22 20.87
C ILE A 184 15.51 3.64 20.42
N HIS A 185 15.72 2.35 20.69
CA HIS A 185 16.87 1.57 20.21
C HIS A 185 16.46 0.59 19.10
N LEU A 186 16.47 1.04 17.84
CA LEU A 186 16.12 0.19 16.69
C LEU A 186 17.24 -0.79 16.34
N THR A 187 16.90 -2.08 16.24
CA THR A 187 17.80 -3.12 15.74
C THR A 187 17.87 -3.10 14.20
N GLN A 188 18.76 -3.94 13.65
CA GLN A 188 18.81 -4.28 12.22
C GLN A 188 17.42 -4.67 11.68
N ARG A 189 16.70 -5.53 12.43
CA ARG A 189 15.38 -6.07 12.06
C ARG A 189 14.32 -4.97 12.04
N ASP A 190 14.27 -4.14 13.09
CA ASP A 190 13.30 -3.04 13.19
C ASP A 190 13.48 -2.00 12.09
N TYR A 191 14.72 -1.69 11.72
CA TYR A 191 15.00 -0.73 10.65
C TYR A 191 14.64 -1.27 9.27
N ILE A 192 14.85 -2.56 9.01
CA ILE A 192 14.39 -3.20 7.77
C ILE A 192 12.85 -3.22 7.73
N LEU A 193 12.17 -3.51 8.85
CA LEU A 193 10.72 -3.44 8.97
C LEU A 193 10.18 -2.01 8.82
N TYR A 194 10.90 -0.99 9.27
CA TYR A 194 10.61 0.42 9.00
C TYR A 194 10.73 0.74 7.49
N CYS A 195 11.79 0.28 6.82
CA CYS A 195 11.95 0.43 5.37
C CYS A 195 10.84 -0.27 4.59
N LEU A 196 10.41 -1.46 5.00
CA LEU A 196 9.25 -2.18 4.44
C LEU A 196 7.94 -1.43 4.70
N THR A 197 7.75 -0.89 5.90
CA THR A 197 6.57 -0.06 6.26
C THR A 197 6.49 1.21 5.41
N LYS A 198 7.64 1.85 5.11
CA LYS A 198 7.71 2.93 4.13
C LYS A 198 7.35 2.43 2.74
N THR A 199 7.97 1.35 2.26
CA THR A 199 7.69 0.79 0.92
C THR A 199 6.21 0.48 0.73
N LEU A 200 5.53 -0.13 1.72
CA LEU A 200 4.08 -0.37 1.69
C LEU A 200 3.26 0.92 1.50
N LYS A 201 3.54 1.94 2.31
CA LYS A 201 2.83 3.24 2.24
C LYS A 201 3.08 3.94 0.91
N THR A 202 4.30 3.85 0.39
CA THR A 202 4.68 4.44 -0.89
C THR A 202 4.08 3.67 -2.08
N LEU A 203 4.01 2.34 -2.03
CA LEU A 203 3.33 1.52 -3.06
C LEU A 203 1.84 1.84 -3.13
N LYS A 204 1.12 1.92 -2.00
CA LYS A 204 -0.30 2.31 -1.99
C LYS A 204 -0.54 3.70 -2.58
N ALA A 205 0.37 4.65 -2.32
CA ALA A 205 0.31 5.98 -2.93
C ALA A 205 0.59 5.95 -4.45
N ILE A 206 1.52 5.12 -4.93
CA ILE A 206 1.74 4.91 -6.38
C ILE A 206 0.51 4.28 -7.04
N ILE A 207 -0.05 3.21 -6.50
CA ILE A 207 -1.27 2.58 -7.06
C ILE A 207 -2.39 3.62 -7.18
N SER A 208 -2.60 4.43 -6.13
CA SER A 208 -3.58 5.52 -6.15
C SER A 208 -3.28 6.58 -7.23
N GLN A 209 -2.01 6.97 -7.43
CA GLN A 209 -1.61 7.89 -8.49
C GLN A 209 -1.81 7.29 -9.89
N LEU A 210 -1.45 6.04 -10.11
CA LEU A 210 -1.62 5.35 -11.39
C LEU A 210 -3.11 5.19 -11.77
N VAL A 211 -3.97 4.82 -10.82
CA VAL A 211 -5.43 4.78 -11.01
C VAL A 211 -6.02 6.16 -11.33
N ASN A 212 -5.39 7.25 -10.87
CA ASN A 212 -5.78 8.62 -11.18
C ASN A 212 -5.04 9.22 -12.40
N MET A 213 -4.40 8.39 -13.24
CA MET A 213 -3.63 8.81 -14.42
C MET A 213 -2.47 9.79 -14.12
N LEU A 214 -1.77 9.61 -13.00
CA LEU A 214 -0.60 10.40 -12.57
C LEU A 214 0.72 9.59 -12.56
N PRO A 215 1.18 9.03 -13.70
CA PRO A 215 2.38 8.20 -13.75
C PRO A 215 3.69 8.99 -13.55
N GLU A 216 3.75 10.26 -13.94
CA GLU A 216 4.99 11.05 -13.75
C GLU A 216 5.26 11.35 -12.27
N ASP A 217 4.25 11.80 -11.51
CA ASP A 217 4.38 12.01 -10.06
C ASP A 217 4.81 10.73 -9.33
N SER A 218 4.39 9.57 -9.84
CA SER A 218 4.72 8.26 -9.28
C SER A 218 6.23 7.93 -9.37
N LEU A 219 6.99 8.53 -10.30
CA LEU A 219 8.46 8.37 -10.39
C LEU A 219 9.16 8.88 -9.11
N ASN A 220 8.63 9.94 -8.51
CA ASN A 220 9.16 10.50 -7.26
C ASN A 220 8.90 9.61 -6.05
N LEU A 221 7.80 8.86 -6.07
CA LEU A 221 7.49 7.86 -5.06
C LEU A 221 8.29 6.57 -5.27
N LEU A 222 8.41 6.09 -6.51
CA LEU A 222 9.26 4.95 -6.90
C LEU A 222 10.71 5.17 -6.46
N ARG A 223 11.22 6.41 -6.52
CA ARG A 223 12.53 6.76 -5.98
C ARG A 223 12.64 6.44 -4.49
N SER A 224 11.62 6.76 -3.68
CA SER A 224 11.65 6.41 -2.25
C SER A 224 11.57 4.89 -2.01
N ILE A 225 10.98 4.09 -2.91
CA ILE A 225 11.00 2.63 -2.79
C ILE A 225 12.41 2.10 -3.07
N TYR A 226 13.05 2.61 -4.13
CA TYR A 226 14.43 2.26 -4.45
C TYR A 226 15.44 2.73 -3.38
N GLU A 227 15.23 3.90 -2.78
CA GLU A 227 16.03 4.34 -1.63
C GLU A 227 15.82 3.45 -0.39
N ASN A 228 14.59 2.94 -0.14
CA ASN A 228 14.37 1.95 0.93
C ASN A 228 15.13 0.63 0.64
N TYR A 229 15.13 0.15 -0.61
CA TYR A 229 15.88 -1.05 -1.04
C TYR A 229 17.39 -0.93 -0.77
N LEU A 230 18.01 0.21 -1.13
CA LEU A 230 19.43 0.46 -0.85
C LEU A 230 19.75 0.46 0.66
N ASN A 231 18.86 1.01 1.48
CA ASN A 231 19.03 1.00 2.94
C ASN A 231 18.87 -0.42 3.52
N ILE A 232 17.99 -1.26 2.95
CA ILE A 232 17.84 -2.68 3.30
C ILE A 232 19.12 -3.46 2.95
N ILE A 233 19.61 -3.39 1.71
CA ILE A 233 20.89 -4.00 1.30
C ILE A 233 22.01 -3.62 2.27
N PHE A 234 22.18 -2.32 2.52
CA PHE A 234 23.28 -1.82 3.33
C PHE A 234 23.25 -2.34 4.76
N ILE A 235 22.08 -2.39 5.39
CA ILE A 235 21.93 -2.88 6.78
C ILE A 235 21.93 -4.41 6.87
N ILE A 236 21.61 -5.15 5.80
CA ILE A 236 21.89 -6.59 5.71
C ILE A 236 23.40 -6.86 5.66
N HIS A 237 24.11 -6.20 4.76
CA HIS A 237 25.52 -6.49 4.49
C HIS A 237 26.48 -5.75 5.43
N LYS A 238 26.02 -4.76 6.21
CA LYS A 238 26.78 -3.99 7.22
C LYS A 238 25.95 -3.77 8.49
N PRO A 239 25.52 -4.83 9.21
CA PRO A 239 24.61 -4.71 10.36
C PRO A 239 25.13 -3.81 11.49
N THR A 240 26.45 -3.79 11.70
CA THR A 240 27.11 -2.91 12.68
C THR A 240 27.01 -1.41 12.38
N LYS A 241 26.58 -1.03 11.16
CA LYS A 241 26.35 0.36 10.75
C LYS A 241 24.93 0.87 11.05
N ILE A 242 24.09 0.09 11.73
CA ILE A 242 22.79 0.56 12.23
C ILE A 242 22.94 1.79 13.16
N GLU A 243 24.00 1.84 13.96
CA GLU A 243 24.32 2.97 14.83
C GLU A 243 24.65 4.24 14.04
N ASP A 244 25.53 4.17 13.04
CA ASP A 244 25.84 5.30 12.15
C ASP A 244 24.61 5.78 11.37
N LEU A 245 23.79 4.84 10.89
CA LEU A 245 22.66 5.14 10.02
C LEU A 245 21.41 5.63 10.79
N VAL A 246 21.24 5.22 12.05
CA VAL A 246 20.01 5.43 12.83
C VAL A 246 20.32 5.96 14.23
N GLY A 247 21.04 5.19 15.07
CA GLY A 247 21.28 5.52 16.48
C GLY A 247 21.89 6.91 16.70
N ALA A 248 22.92 7.25 15.94
CA ALA A 248 23.58 8.55 15.97
C ALA A 248 22.67 9.70 15.49
N LYS A 249 21.67 9.44 14.64
CA LYS A 249 20.69 10.45 14.18
C LYS A 249 19.60 10.69 15.22
N ILE A 250 19.03 9.63 15.80
CA ILE A 250 18.15 9.73 16.98
C ILE A 250 18.89 10.47 18.10
N GLY A 251 20.19 10.19 18.28
CA GLY A 251 21.06 10.89 19.22
C GLY A 251 21.28 12.38 18.91
N LEU A 252 21.25 12.81 17.65
CA LEU A 252 21.28 14.24 17.29
C LEU A 252 19.97 14.93 17.66
N GLU A 253 18.83 14.29 17.38
CA GLU A 253 17.49 14.83 17.66
C GLU A 253 17.23 14.92 19.17
N ASN A 254 17.60 13.87 19.93
CA ASN A 254 17.55 13.84 21.39
C ASN A 254 18.70 14.63 22.06
N GLY A 255 19.60 15.25 21.27
CA GLY A 255 20.67 16.11 21.76
C GLY A 255 21.80 15.41 22.53
N THR A 256 21.83 14.08 22.61
CA THR A 256 22.90 13.28 23.23
C THR A 256 24.18 13.25 22.39
N HIS A 257 24.05 13.45 21.08
CA HIS A 257 25.13 13.54 20.11
C HIS A 257 25.23 14.97 19.53
N GLU A 258 26.32 15.29 18.84
CA GLU A 258 26.41 16.44 17.93
C GLU A 258 27.38 16.20 16.77
N TYR A 259 27.35 17.07 15.75
CA TYR A 259 28.28 17.00 14.64
C TYR A 259 29.67 17.51 15.02
N ALA A 260 30.71 16.85 14.50
CA ALA A 260 32.09 17.33 14.56
C ALA A 260 32.24 18.75 14.01
N ARG A 261 33.25 19.47 14.49
CA ARG A 261 33.63 20.79 13.97
C ARG A 261 34.99 20.71 13.28
N ASN A 262 35.12 21.35 12.13
CA ASN A 262 36.42 21.47 11.46
C ASN A 262 37.32 22.50 12.19
N SER A 263 38.58 22.62 11.77
CA SER A 263 39.55 23.56 12.32
C SER A 263 39.19 25.05 12.17
N LYS A 264 38.07 25.38 11.51
CA LYS A 264 37.47 26.72 11.39
C LYS A 264 36.18 26.86 12.22
N GLY A 265 35.87 25.90 13.09
CA GLY A 265 34.66 25.88 13.93
C GLY A 265 33.36 25.51 13.22
N GLN A 266 33.41 25.26 11.90
CA GLN A 266 32.24 24.96 11.07
C GLN A 266 31.81 23.51 11.22
N ILE A 267 30.49 23.26 11.14
CA ILE A 267 29.90 21.92 11.26
C ILE A 267 30.37 21.00 10.11
N ASN A 268 30.93 19.86 10.47
CA ASN A 268 31.27 18.76 9.56
C ASN A 268 30.18 17.68 9.66
N LYS A 269 29.19 17.72 8.76
CA LYS A 269 28.09 16.73 8.72
C LYS A 269 28.52 15.28 8.47
N ARG A 270 29.79 15.00 8.16
CA ARG A 270 30.29 13.63 7.90
C ARG A 270 30.64 12.85 9.17
N VAL A 271 30.79 13.51 10.32
CA VAL A 271 31.14 12.86 11.60
C VAL A 271 30.21 13.36 12.69
N ILE A 272 29.59 12.43 13.41
CA ILE A 272 28.79 12.65 14.61
C ILE A 272 29.57 12.08 15.80
N TYR A 273 29.50 12.70 16.97
CA TYR A 273 30.03 12.12 18.21
C TYR A 273 29.00 12.11 19.34
N ASP A 274 29.04 11.04 20.14
CA ASP A 274 28.36 10.94 21.43
C ASP A 274 29.06 11.88 22.44
N LYS A 275 28.29 12.79 23.08
CA LYS A 275 28.82 13.77 24.03
C LYS A 275 29.29 13.16 25.36
N LYS A 276 28.81 11.96 25.71
CA LYS A 276 29.10 11.24 26.96
C LYS A 276 30.29 10.29 26.80
N THR A 277 30.38 9.55 25.69
CA THR A 277 31.46 8.58 25.48
C THR A 277 32.59 9.07 24.56
N GLY A 278 32.35 10.11 23.75
CA GLY A 278 33.30 10.57 22.73
C GLY A 278 33.43 9.63 21.52
N LYS A 279 32.58 8.60 21.40
CA LYS A 279 32.56 7.67 20.26
C LYS A 279 32.10 8.40 18.99
N GLU A 280 32.85 8.23 17.90
CA GLU A 280 32.54 8.78 16.57
C GLU A 280 31.68 7.83 15.72
N TYR A 281 30.87 8.42 14.83
CA TYR A 281 29.98 7.75 13.88
C TYR A 281 29.95 8.48 12.53
N GLU A 282 29.71 7.76 11.43
CA GLU A 282 29.59 8.33 10.08
C GLU A 282 28.26 9.09 9.90
N GLY A 283 28.32 10.43 9.89
CA GLY A 283 27.15 11.28 9.79
C GLY A 283 26.47 11.36 8.42
N HIS A 284 27.06 10.74 7.38
CA HIS A 284 26.48 10.67 6.04
C HIS A 284 27.02 9.48 5.22
N ILE A 285 26.20 8.45 5.07
CA ILE A 285 26.39 7.33 4.15
C ILE A 285 25.58 7.63 2.88
N SER A 286 26.18 7.55 1.70
CA SER A 286 25.52 7.87 0.42
C SER A 286 24.84 6.64 -0.21
N ASN A 287 23.80 6.87 -1.00
CA ASN A 287 23.08 5.80 -1.71
C ASN A 287 24.02 4.99 -2.66
N TYR A 288 25.03 5.62 -3.26
CA TYR A 288 26.11 4.95 -4.01
C TYR A 288 27.09 4.14 -3.13
N ALA A 289 27.25 4.49 -1.86
CA ALA A 289 27.98 3.65 -0.90
C ALA A 289 27.14 2.44 -0.47
N MET A 290 25.80 2.57 -0.44
CA MET A 290 24.87 1.50 -0.12
C MET A 290 24.77 0.47 -1.26
N SER A 291 24.60 0.88 -2.53
CA SER A 291 24.53 -0.07 -3.67
C SER A 291 25.77 -0.97 -3.76
N LYS A 292 26.96 -0.40 -3.54
CA LYS A 292 28.25 -1.11 -3.47
C LYS A 292 28.44 -2.02 -2.24
N THR A 293 27.40 -2.22 -1.42
CA THR A 293 27.42 -3.26 -0.38
C THR A 293 26.58 -4.49 -0.72
N SER A 294 25.86 -4.49 -1.84
CA SER A 294 25.20 -5.69 -2.39
C SER A 294 26.24 -6.74 -2.78
N ASP A 295 25.90 -8.02 -2.59
CA ASP A 295 26.61 -9.15 -3.19
C ASP A 295 26.49 -9.18 -4.73
N TYR A 296 25.62 -8.35 -5.32
CA TYR A 296 25.36 -8.27 -6.76
C TYR A 296 25.96 -7.00 -7.40
N GLU A 297 27.02 -7.17 -8.20
CA GLU A 297 27.68 -6.03 -8.90
C GLU A 297 26.72 -5.22 -9.79
N ILE A 298 25.67 -5.86 -10.32
CA ILE A 298 24.66 -5.20 -11.16
C ILE A 298 23.83 -4.16 -10.41
N ASP A 299 23.71 -4.23 -9.08
CA ASP A 299 22.95 -3.24 -8.31
C ASP A 299 23.64 -1.86 -8.32
N VAL A 300 24.94 -1.81 -8.62
CA VAL A 300 25.70 -0.58 -8.89
C VAL A 300 25.39 -0.02 -10.28
N LEU A 301 25.27 -0.88 -11.30
CA LEU A 301 24.86 -0.48 -12.66
C LEU A 301 23.41 0.00 -12.70
N ILE A 302 22.53 -0.68 -11.95
CA ILE A 302 21.15 -0.24 -11.71
C ILE A 302 21.18 1.11 -11.01
N PHE A 303 21.98 1.30 -9.96
CA PHE A 303 22.09 2.59 -9.28
C PHE A 303 22.47 3.71 -10.25
N ASP A 304 23.58 3.58 -10.97
CA ASP A 304 24.11 4.65 -11.83
C ASP A 304 23.15 5.06 -12.96
N LEU A 305 22.24 4.18 -13.40
CA LEU A 305 21.26 4.47 -14.47
C LEU A 305 19.86 4.83 -13.95
N PHE A 306 19.31 4.02 -13.03
CA PHE A 306 17.94 4.14 -12.53
C PHE A 306 17.80 5.25 -11.48
N TYR A 307 18.78 5.41 -10.58
CA TYR A 307 18.76 6.50 -9.61
C TYR A 307 18.85 7.87 -10.29
N ASP A 308 19.68 7.99 -11.34
CA ASP A 308 19.77 9.20 -12.17
C ASP A 308 18.48 9.48 -12.94
N TYR A 309 17.85 8.45 -13.52
CA TYR A 309 16.52 8.56 -14.15
C TYR A 309 15.49 9.15 -13.18
N LEU A 310 15.24 8.49 -12.05
CA LEU A 310 14.25 8.95 -11.07
C LEU A 310 14.60 10.33 -10.48
N SER A 311 15.89 10.60 -10.23
CA SER A 311 16.35 11.90 -9.71
C SER A 311 16.09 13.08 -10.66
N SER A 312 15.94 12.85 -11.97
CA SER A 312 15.56 13.90 -12.93
C SER A 312 14.10 14.35 -12.84
N PHE A 313 13.24 13.64 -12.11
CA PHE A 313 11.85 14.05 -11.82
C PHE A 313 11.68 14.62 -10.40
N THR A 314 12.63 14.39 -9.48
CA THR A 314 12.56 14.89 -8.09
C THR A 314 13.15 16.29 -7.90
N HIS A 315 14.00 16.72 -8.82
CA HIS A 315 14.76 17.95 -8.73
C HIS A 315 14.67 18.68 -10.07
N PRO A 316 14.60 20.03 -10.10
CA PRO A 316 14.61 20.80 -11.35
C PRO A 316 15.86 20.52 -12.17
N ASN A 317 15.75 19.58 -13.11
CA ASN A 317 16.85 19.03 -13.90
C ASN A 317 16.51 19.19 -15.39
N ILE A 318 17.43 19.73 -16.16
CA ILE A 318 17.18 20.01 -17.58
C ILE A 318 17.10 18.73 -18.43
N SER A 319 17.51 17.57 -17.90
CA SER A 319 17.42 16.28 -18.61
C SER A 319 15.99 15.75 -18.78
N SER A 320 15.05 16.13 -17.90
CA SER A 320 13.62 15.78 -18.03
C SER A 320 12.81 16.77 -18.87
N LEU A 321 13.42 17.84 -19.39
CA LEU A 321 12.76 18.85 -20.23
C LEU A 321 11.99 18.25 -21.42
N GLY A 322 12.43 17.10 -21.95
CA GLY A 322 11.73 16.39 -23.03
C GLY A 322 10.28 16.04 -22.67
N HIS A 323 10.01 15.64 -21.43
CA HIS A 323 8.68 15.22 -20.96
C HIS A 323 7.71 16.40 -20.80
N TYR A 324 8.20 17.64 -20.78
CA TYR A 324 7.38 18.86 -20.62
C TYR A 324 7.22 19.68 -21.90
N VAL A 325 7.70 19.21 -23.06
CA VAL A 325 7.77 20.00 -24.30
C VAL A 325 7.21 19.28 -25.52
N THR A 326 6.28 19.94 -26.21
CA THR A 326 5.69 19.57 -27.50
C THR A 326 5.81 20.76 -28.45
N ASP A 327 6.11 20.55 -29.74
CA ASP A 327 6.14 21.61 -30.78
C ASP A 327 6.91 22.91 -30.40
N ASN A 328 8.01 22.78 -29.65
CA ASN A 328 8.86 23.88 -29.14
C ASN A 328 8.19 24.82 -28.11
N LYS A 329 7.11 24.39 -27.45
CA LYS A 329 6.48 25.07 -26.30
C LYS A 329 6.42 24.12 -25.10
N PHE A 330 6.28 24.68 -23.90
CA PHE A 330 5.87 23.87 -22.74
C PHE A 330 4.44 23.34 -22.94
N ASP A 331 4.21 22.11 -22.51
CA ASP A 331 2.94 21.41 -22.66
C ASP A 331 2.57 20.67 -21.36
N PRO A 332 1.61 21.16 -20.57
CA PRO A 332 1.25 20.57 -19.28
C PRO A 332 0.32 19.35 -19.40
N PHE A 333 -0.01 18.93 -20.63
CA PHE A 333 -0.84 17.75 -20.92
C PHE A 333 -0.04 16.68 -21.70
N LYS A 334 1.29 16.71 -21.58
CA LYS A 334 2.17 15.78 -22.29
C LYS A 334 2.38 14.50 -21.47
N GLU A 335 1.79 13.41 -21.95
CA GLU A 335 1.90 12.09 -21.33
C GLU A 335 2.90 11.21 -22.11
N GLU A 336 4.15 11.18 -21.66
CA GLU A 336 5.21 10.29 -22.19
C GLU A 336 5.55 9.11 -21.28
N ILE A 337 5.11 9.14 -20.01
CA ILE A 337 5.39 8.10 -19.01
C ILE A 337 4.21 7.14 -18.94
N LEU A 338 4.44 5.87 -19.26
CA LEU A 338 3.40 4.84 -19.22
C LEU A 338 3.12 4.36 -17.79
N ILE A 339 1.87 4.00 -17.50
CA ILE A 339 1.47 3.42 -16.21
C ILE A 339 2.13 2.04 -16.01
N GLU A 340 2.20 1.28 -17.10
CA GLU A 340 2.83 -0.03 -17.21
C GLU A 340 4.29 0.00 -16.76
N ASP A 341 5.02 1.04 -17.18
CA ASP A 341 6.42 1.29 -16.84
C ASP A 341 6.60 1.47 -15.34
N ILE A 342 5.82 2.36 -14.71
CA ILE A 342 5.87 2.58 -13.26
C ILE A 342 5.51 1.29 -12.52
N ALA A 343 4.44 0.62 -12.96
CA ALA A 343 3.94 -0.57 -12.30
C ALA A 343 4.99 -1.68 -12.28
N ILE A 344 5.59 -2.02 -13.43
CA ILE A 344 6.59 -3.08 -13.46
C ILE A 344 7.92 -2.67 -12.83
N MET A 345 8.36 -1.41 -12.94
CA MET A 345 9.55 -0.95 -12.22
C MET A 345 9.37 -1.08 -10.70
N CYS A 346 8.18 -0.78 -10.18
CA CYS A 346 7.83 -1.05 -8.78
C CYS A 346 7.87 -2.56 -8.45
N ILE A 347 7.29 -3.43 -9.29
CA ILE A 347 7.32 -4.90 -9.07
C ILE A 347 8.76 -5.43 -9.07
N PHE A 348 9.64 -4.95 -9.96
CA PHE A 348 11.07 -5.30 -9.96
C PHE A 348 11.75 -4.94 -8.64
N ILE A 349 11.63 -3.68 -8.18
CA ILE A 349 12.29 -3.26 -6.94
C ILE A 349 11.71 -3.98 -5.71
N VAL A 350 10.39 -4.27 -5.68
CA VAL A 350 9.81 -5.09 -4.60
C VAL A 350 10.36 -6.52 -4.66
N ALA A 351 10.47 -7.14 -5.83
CA ALA A 351 11.09 -8.46 -5.96
C ALA A 351 12.56 -8.48 -5.50
N PHE A 352 13.32 -7.41 -5.72
CA PHE A 352 14.68 -7.29 -5.19
C PHE A 352 14.69 -7.13 -3.67
N ILE A 353 13.84 -6.28 -3.09
CA ILE A 353 13.67 -6.14 -1.64
C ILE A 353 13.36 -7.50 -0.99
N LEU A 354 12.45 -8.26 -1.60
CA LEU A 354 12.02 -9.58 -1.11
C LEU A 354 13.13 -10.64 -1.17
N ASP A 355 13.93 -10.66 -2.23
CA ASP A 355 15.11 -11.54 -2.40
C ASP A 355 16.22 -11.25 -1.37
N GLU A 356 16.40 -9.99 -0.96
CA GLU A 356 17.34 -9.64 0.11
C GLU A 356 16.83 -10.10 1.49
N ILE A 357 15.57 -9.84 1.84
CA ILE A 357 15.07 -10.07 3.21
C ILE A 357 14.70 -11.53 3.54
N VAL A 358 14.52 -12.41 2.55
CA VAL A 358 14.03 -13.79 2.81
C VAL A 358 14.95 -14.62 3.71
N ASN A 359 16.25 -14.25 3.74
CA ASN A 359 17.29 -14.89 4.54
C ASN A 359 17.45 -14.30 5.96
N ILE A 360 16.60 -13.35 6.35
CA ILE A 360 16.54 -12.75 7.69
C ILE A 360 15.60 -13.58 8.58
N GLU A 361 15.77 -13.50 9.90
CA GLU A 361 14.86 -14.09 10.90
C GLU A 361 13.47 -13.41 10.90
N LEU A 362 12.67 -13.76 9.91
CA LEU A 362 11.25 -13.39 9.75
C LEU A 362 10.30 -14.55 10.15
N GLY A 363 10.81 -15.78 10.19
CA GLY A 363 10.07 -17.01 10.49
C GLY A 363 9.76 -17.84 9.24
N GLU A 364 9.73 -19.16 9.38
CA GLU A 364 9.65 -20.12 8.26
C GLU A 364 8.46 -19.87 7.32
N VAL A 365 7.29 -19.51 7.87
CA VAL A 365 6.08 -19.19 7.10
C VAL A 365 6.32 -18.00 6.17
N ILE A 366 6.78 -16.88 6.72
CA ILE A 366 7.03 -15.64 5.96
C ILE A 366 8.12 -15.87 4.90
N SER A 367 9.21 -16.57 5.23
CA SER A 367 10.23 -16.91 4.22
C SER A 367 9.69 -17.83 3.11
N GLY A 368 8.74 -18.72 3.43
CA GLY A 368 8.00 -19.53 2.46
C GLY A 368 7.08 -18.72 1.54
N ASP A 369 6.33 -17.77 2.10
CA ASP A 369 5.45 -16.85 1.36
C ASP A 369 6.25 -15.99 0.38
N ILE A 370 7.38 -15.44 0.86
CA ILE A 370 8.32 -14.67 0.04
C ILE A 370 8.89 -15.52 -1.10
N THR A 371 9.37 -16.73 -0.81
CA THR A 371 9.93 -17.64 -1.83
C THR A 371 8.87 -18.02 -2.88
N THR A 372 7.63 -18.25 -2.45
CA THR A 372 6.49 -18.57 -3.33
C THR A 372 6.13 -17.39 -4.24
N PHE A 373 6.09 -16.18 -3.70
CA PHE A 373 5.89 -14.95 -4.48
C PHE A 373 7.00 -14.75 -5.52
N LEU A 374 8.27 -14.87 -5.10
CA LEU A 374 9.42 -14.74 -5.98
C LEU A 374 9.38 -15.78 -7.12
N HIS A 375 9.00 -17.02 -6.82
CA HIS A 375 8.82 -18.08 -7.82
C HIS A 375 7.75 -17.77 -8.86
N ARG A 376 6.64 -17.17 -8.44
CA ARG A 376 5.52 -16.79 -9.32
C ARG A 376 5.83 -15.57 -10.19
N VAL A 377 6.53 -14.57 -9.64
CA VAL A 377 6.76 -13.28 -10.33
C VAL A 377 8.00 -13.30 -11.24
N LYS A 378 9.07 -14.03 -10.86
CA LYS A 378 10.34 -14.05 -11.62
C LYS A 378 10.22 -14.43 -13.12
N PRO A 379 9.34 -15.36 -13.56
CA PRO A 379 9.21 -15.68 -14.97
C PRO A 379 8.47 -14.60 -15.76
N LYS A 380 7.55 -13.84 -15.12
CA LYS A 380 6.90 -12.68 -15.75
C LYS A 380 7.94 -11.58 -16.00
N LEU A 381 8.69 -11.22 -14.96
CA LEU A 381 9.69 -10.13 -15.00
C LEU A 381 10.78 -10.37 -16.05
N VAL A 382 11.39 -11.57 -16.07
CA VAL A 382 12.50 -11.88 -16.99
C VAL A 382 12.06 -11.93 -18.46
N ASN A 383 10.80 -12.33 -18.73
CA ASN A 383 10.25 -12.44 -20.08
C ASN A 383 9.41 -11.22 -20.51
N TYR A 384 9.31 -10.16 -19.71
CA TYR A 384 8.50 -8.98 -20.04
C TYR A 384 8.95 -8.35 -21.36
N ALA A 385 8.03 -8.22 -22.31
CA ALA A 385 8.27 -7.51 -23.57
C ALA A 385 8.20 -6.01 -23.31
N ILE A 386 9.30 -5.30 -23.59
CA ILE A 386 9.30 -3.83 -23.58
C ILE A 386 8.62 -3.39 -24.89
N PRO A 387 7.54 -2.58 -24.86
CA PRO A 387 6.86 -2.16 -26.08
C PRO A 387 7.78 -1.38 -27.03
N GLU A 388 7.54 -1.45 -28.33
CA GLU A 388 8.30 -0.69 -29.32
C GLU A 388 8.16 0.83 -29.09
N GLY A 389 9.21 1.60 -29.43
CA GLY A 389 9.24 3.06 -29.29
C GLY A 389 9.78 3.60 -27.96
N HIS A 390 9.98 2.77 -26.94
CA HIS A 390 10.54 3.21 -25.65
C HIS A 390 11.91 3.90 -25.77
N ALA A 391 12.15 4.90 -24.91
CA ALA A 391 13.41 5.60 -24.86
C ALA A 391 14.57 4.65 -24.51
N MET A 392 15.73 4.81 -25.19
CA MET A 392 16.93 3.99 -25.00
C MET A 392 17.46 3.96 -23.55
N LYS A 393 17.10 4.94 -22.70
CA LYS A 393 17.41 4.90 -21.25
C LYS A 393 16.55 3.88 -20.51
N ILE A 394 15.25 3.85 -20.80
CA ILE A 394 14.27 2.93 -20.19
C ILE A 394 14.57 1.49 -20.60
N ILE A 395 14.86 1.23 -21.88
CA ILE A 395 15.23 -0.11 -22.37
C ILE A 395 16.42 -0.69 -21.57
N LYS A 396 17.45 0.13 -21.31
CA LYS A 396 18.62 -0.29 -20.52
C LYS A 396 18.32 -0.53 -19.04
N ILE A 397 17.38 0.22 -18.44
CA ILE A 397 16.90 -0.04 -17.08
C ILE A 397 16.25 -1.42 -17.02
N TYR A 398 15.40 -1.75 -18.00
CA TYR A 398 14.77 -3.06 -18.12
C TYR A 398 15.76 -4.21 -18.31
N ASP A 399 16.79 -4.05 -19.14
CA ASP A 399 17.77 -5.10 -19.38
C ASP A 399 18.54 -5.45 -18.10
N LEU A 400 18.97 -4.43 -17.34
CA LEU A 400 19.61 -4.61 -16.03
C LEU A 400 18.66 -5.24 -14.99
N PHE A 401 17.41 -4.79 -14.95
CA PHE A 401 16.38 -5.35 -14.06
C PHE A 401 16.10 -6.82 -14.35
N LYS A 402 15.95 -7.20 -15.62
CA LYS A 402 15.79 -8.60 -16.05
C LYS A 402 17.00 -9.44 -15.69
N GLU A 403 18.22 -8.89 -15.78
CA GLU A 403 19.44 -9.59 -15.40
C GLU A 403 19.56 -9.81 -13.89
N ARG A 404 19.26 -8.81 -13.05
CA ARG A 404 19.15 -9.00 -11.58
C ARG A 404 18.06 -10.01 -11.22
N SER A 405 16.94 -10.07 -11.95
CA SER A 405 15.92 -11.12 -11.80
C SER A 405 16.34 -12.51 -12.29
N ARG A 406 17.34 -12.65 -13.17
CA ARG A 406 17.94 -13.97 -13.52
C ARG A 406 18.78 -14.52 -12.38
N MET A 407 19.47 -13.65 -11.63
CA MET A 407 20.19 -14.05 -10.42
C MET A 407 19.23 -14.57 -9.32
N ILE A 408 18.00 -14.05 -9.27
CA ILE A 408 16.88 -14.59 -8.46
C ILE A 408 16.38 -15.94 -9.00
N LEU A 409 16.33 -16.13 -10.33
CA LEU A 409 16.00 -17.45 -10.92
C LEU A 409 16.97 -18.53 -10.40
N GLU A 410 18.26 -18.27 -10.51
CA GLU A 410 19.34 -19.21 -10.16
C GLU A 410 19.34 -19.55 -8.67
N ARG A 411 19.27 -18.54 -7.78
CA ARG A 411 19.33 -18.73 -6.30
C ARG A 411 18.32 -19.76 -5.77
N TYR A 412 17.09 -19.76 -6.29
CA TYR A 412 16.01 -20.66 -5.83
C TYR A 412 15.71 -21.82 -6.81
N SER A 413 16.59 -22.11 -7.78
CA SER A 413 16.40 -23.24 -8.71
C SER A 413 16.70 -24.62 -8.11
N GLY A 414 17.25 -24.69 -6.89
CA GLY A 414 17.63 -25.94 -6.20
C GLY A 414 16.69 -26.40 -5.09
N SER A 415 15.51 -25.78 -4.95
CA SER A 415 14.61 -25.94 -3.79
C SER A 415 13.31 -26.71 -4.11
N GLN A 416 13.42 -27.81 -4.87
CA GLN A 416 12.32 -28.74 -5.20
C GLN A 416 12.44 -30.06 -4.45
#